data_AF-A0A7M3W6X4-F1
#
_entry.id   AF-A0A7M3W6X4-F1
#
_cell.length_a   1.000
_cell.length_b   1.000
_cell.length_c   1.000
_cell.angle_alpha   90.00
_cell.angle_beta   90.00
_cell.angle_gamma   90.00
#
_symmetry.space_group_name_H-M   'P 1'
#
loop_
_entity.id
_entity.type
_entity.pdbx_description
1 polymer ?
#
loop_
_entity_poly.entity_id
_entity_poly.type
_entity_poly.pdbx_seq_one_letter_code
_entity_poly.pdbx_strand_id
1 'polypeptide(L)'
;MGKPKTSAEKARDDEEQSQLDNMLGDAFGDIGSIEQPPEEAEPAPVEDEKPNEPSGPPTGPPTGPPTGPPSGPPSGPPSGPPSGPPSGPPSAPPASKSEPVEKAHEEEAEPVQAEPAESEPEPAEEPTPEPESPAEPEPVEEAPAAEPAEEATPEPESPAEPEPVEEAPVVEERSGEVDQATLDILAEKEAELERLHMENARLRQSVVGATEVIEQLEEPPMPPLVEDNIVIPPYVVSDFVRLGRQLDREHLVRATMGSLAMIHPEQPGVMVSTKHMVTLPRMNERSLCAAPLGSTSPRGAPPDWHALEVVLASVSMVTGGPAAVIHMHGPHTTAASCEKDLVLLTPIDEVGKQHIGKIIIVDPDPDHPEDYLRQVAEALNQGGMRCVVVRGNGAYAVGADFDQAWANAAMVEHSMQIHLLARQANLKI
;
A
#
# COMPACT_ATOMS: atom_id res chain seq x y z
N MET A 1 -10.93 32.34 65.63
CA MET A 1 -9.69 32.61 64.89
C MET A 1 -9.04 31.27 64.59
N GLY A 2 -9.12 30.80 63.35
CA GLY A 2 -8.47 29.55 62.92
C GLY A 2 -6.96 29.74 62.85
N LYS A 3 -6.20 28.69 63.17
CA LYS A 3 -4.73 28.71 63.11
C LYS A 3 -4.27 29.04 61.68
N PRO A 4 -3.22 29.84 61.49
CA PRO A 4 -2.70 30.15 60.17
C PRO A 4 -2.14 28.88 59.51
N LYS A 5 -2.58 28.61 58.27
CA LYS A 5 -2.08 27.50 57.45
C LYS A 5 -0.58 27.63 57.23
N THR A 6 0.12 26.51 57.24
CA THR A 6 1.57 26.48 57.01
C THR A 6 1.88 26.71 55.53
N SER A 7 3.09 27.21 55.22
CA SER A 7 3.47 27.52 53.83
C SER A 7 3.43 26.31 52.89
N ALA A 8 3.55 25.08 53.43
CA ALA A 8 3.45 23.85 52.67
C ALA A 8 2.00 23.45 52.35
N GLU A 9 1.06 23.73 53.26
CA GLU A 9 -0.38 23.54 52.99
C GLU A 9 -0.87 24.54 51.95
N LYS A 10 -0.37 25.79 52.01
CA LYS A 10 -0.74 26.82 51.03
C LYS A 10 -0.26 26.49 49.61
N ALA A 11 0.95 25.92 49.49
CA ALA A 11 1.49 25.50 48.19
C ALA A 11 0.71 24.32 47.60
N ARG A 12 0.27 23.36 48.43
CA ARG A 12 -0.57 22.24 47.97
C ARG A 12 -1.98 22.68 47.57
N ASP A 13 -2.57 23.58 48.35
CA ASP A 13 -3.88 24.16 48.01
C ASP A 13 -3.80 24.92 46.67
N ASP A 14 -2.74 25.70 46.43
CA ASP A 14 -2.53 26.42 45.16
C ASP A 14 -2.29 25.47 43.97
N GLU A 15 -1.63 24.33 44.19
CA GLU A 15 -1.37 23.30 43.17
C GLU A 15 -2.65 22.54 42.79
N GLU A 16 -3.46 22.14 43.78
CA GLU A 16 -4.78 21.54 43.56
C GLU A 16 -5.73 22.52 42.85
N GLN A 17 -5.67 23.81 43.20
CA GLN A 17 -6.51 24.83 42.58
C GLN A 17 -6.11 25.08 41.13
N SER A 18 -4.81 25.03 40.80
CA SER A 18 -4.32 25.11 39.42
C SER A 18 -4.68 23.88 38.58
N GLN A 19 -4.69 22.68 39.17
CA GLN A 19 -5.12 21.46 38.49
C GLN A 19 -6.62 21.47 38.21
N LEU A 20 -7.43 22.00 39.13
CA LEU A 20 -8.87 22.17 38.94
C LEU A 20 -9.17 23.22 37.85
N ASP A 21 -8.41 24.31 37.77
CA ASP A 21 -8.59 25.35 36.74
C ASP A 21 -8.23 24.83 35.34
N ASN A 22 -7.17 24.03 35.23
CA ASN A 22 -6.80 23.37 33.97
C ASN A 22 -7.85 22.33 33.53
N MET A 23 -8.43 21.58 34.47
CA MET A 23 -9.50 20.63 34.16
C MET A 23 -10.83 21.31 33.79
N LEU A 24 -11.12 22.51 34.33
CA LEU A 24 -12.29 23.30 33.94
C LEU A 24 -12.11 23.99 32.58
N GLY A 25 -10.89 24.48 32.27
CA GLY A 25 -10.57 25.11 31.00
C GLY A 25 -10.65 24.18 29.79
N ASP A 26 -10.24 22.91 29.96
CA ASP A 26 -10.34 21.90 28.90
C ASP A 26 -11.77 21.35 28.71
N ALA A 27 -12.63 21.45 29.74
CA ALA A 27 -14.00 20.92 29.71
C ALA A 27 -15.07 21.95 29.25
N PHE A 28 -14.82 23.25 29.46
CA PHE A 28 -15.69 24.34 29.01
C PHE A 28 -14.85 25.39 28.30
N GLY A 29 -14.63 25.19 27.00
CA GLY A 29 -13.82 26.07 26.16
C GLY A 29 -14.12 27.56 26.37
N ASP A 30 -13.03 28.34 26.39
CA ASP A 30 -12.95 29.79 26.51
C ASP A 30 -14.09 30.53 25.80
N ILE A 31 -15.02 31.08 26.58
CA ILE A 31 -16.15 31.87 26.10
C ILE A 31 -16.02 33.36 26.42
N GLY A 32 -14.82 33.82 26.81
CA GLY A 32 -14.58 35.17 27.31
C GLY A 32 -14.40 36.28 26.27
N SER A 33 -14.42 35.99 24.97
CA SER A 33 -13.99 36.97 23.93
C SER A 33 -15.12 37.76 23.24
N ILE A 34 -16.28 37.96 23.89
CA ILE A 34 -17.34 38.81 23.33
C ILE A 34 -17.68 39.93 24.34
N GLU A 35 -17.55 41.18 23.87
CA GLU A 35 -17.86 42.48 24.50
C GLU A 35 -16.76 43.20 25.32
N GLN A 36 -16.02 44.12 24.67
CA GLN A 36 -16.11 45.57 24.96
C GLN A 36 -15.28 46.45 23.97
N PRO A 37 -15.68 47.72 23.74
CA PRO A 37 -15.16 48.61 22.68
C PRO A 37 -13.93 49.44 23.12
N PRO A 38 -13.17 50.07 22.19
CA PRO A 38 -11.94 50.79 22.54
C PRO A 38 -12.19 52.27 22.89
N GLU A 39 -11.46 52.75 23.90
CA GLU A 39 -11.40 54.16 24.33
C GLU A 39 -10.06 54.80 23.88
N GLU A 40 -10.13 56.09 23.54
CA GLU A 40 -9.14 56.90 22.81
C GLU A 40 -8.09 57.60 23.69
N ALA A 41 -6.87 57.75 23.14
CA ALA A 41 -5.88 58.85 23.25
C ALA A 41 -5.13 59.08 24.61
N GLU A 42 -3.84 59.47 24.72
CA GLU A 42 -3.02 60.54 24.09
C GLU A 42 -1.47 60.39 24.44
N PRO A 43 -0.50 61.27 24.05
CA PRO A 43 0.74 60.88 23.32
C PRO A 43 2.16 61.25 23.88
N ALA A 44 3.22 60.72 23.21
CA ALA A 44 4.60 61.23 22.90
C ALA A 44 5.62 61.56 24.05
N PRO A 45 6.98 61.59 23.86
CA PRO A 45 7.81 61.85 22.64
C PRO A 45 9.01 60.88 22.36
N VAL A 46 9.40 60.57 21.10
CA VAL A 46 10.40 61.15 20.14
C VAL A 46 11.90 61.13 20.54
N GLU A 47 12.73 60.37 19.78
CA GLU A 47 14.12 60.63 19.30
C GLU A 47 14.58 59.39 18.44
N ASP A 48 14.71 59.50 17.09
CA ASP A 48 15.95 59.59 16.24
C ASP A 48 16.80 58.27 16.19
N GLU A 49 17.26 57.62 15.09
CA GLU A 49 17.48 57.89 13.65
C GLU A 49 17.39 56.58 12.77
N LYS A 50 17.34 56.76 11.43
CA LYS A 50 17.17 55.81 10.26
C LYS A 50 18.31 54.77 10.02
N PRO A 51 18.29 53.83 9.01
CA PRO A 51 17.45 53.71 7.78
C PRO A 51 16.95 52.30 7.30
N ASN A 52 15.75 52.30 6.69
CA ASN A 52 15.34 51.71 5.39
C ASN A 52 15.53 50.21 5.08
N GLU A 53 14.43 49.43 5.09
CA GLU A 53 14.04 48.38 4.09
C GLU A 53 12.57 47.92 4.32
N PRO A 54 11.87 47.33 3.33
CA PRO A 54 10.45 47.58 3.08
C PRO A 54 9.43 46.72 3.87
N SER A 55 8.38 47.44 4.31
CA SER A 55 6.96 47.08 4.50
C SER A 55 6.53 45.61 4.48
N GLY A 56 5.97 45.18 5.62
CA GLY A 56 5.35 43.88 5.88
C GLY A 56 4.00 43.60 5.18
N PRO A 57 3.30 42.55 5.62
CA PRO A 57 2.21 41.91 4.87
C PRO A 57 0.93 42.78 4.79
N PRO A 58 0.13 42.66 3.71
CA PRO A 58 -1.11 43.44 3.56
C PRO A 58 -2.16 42.98 4.58
N THR A 59 -2.65 43.94 5.36
CA THR A 59 -3.80 43.80 6.26
C THR A 59 -5.10 44.09 5.50
N GLY A 60 -5.99 43.10 5.41
CA GLY A 60 -7.42 43.31 5.12
C GLY A 60 -8.04 42.28 4.15
N PRO A 61 -9.26 41.76 4.43
CA PRO A 61 -9.99 40.92 3.48
C PRO A 61 -10.49 41.77 2.28
N PRO A 62 -10.54 41.21 1.06
CA PRO A 62 -10.97 41.95 -0.12
C PRO A 62 -12.46 42.30 -0.03
N THR A 63 -12.77 43.60 -0.06
CA THR A 63 -14.13 44.10 -0.16
C THR A 63 -14.64 44.00 -1.60
N GLY A 64 -15.57 43.08 -1.84
CA GLY A 64 -16.50 43.14 -2.98
C GLY A 64 -16.36 42.02 -4.03
N PRO A 65 -17.48 41.53 -4.62
CA PRO A 65 -17.44 40.60 -5.73
C PRO A 65 -16.89 41.27 -7.01
N PRO A 66 -16.21 40.53 -7.90
CA PRO A 66 -15.64 41.09 -9.11
C PRO A 66 -16.74 41.64 -10.02
N THR A 67 -16.66 42.94 -10.32
CA THR A 67 -17.52 43.58 -11.31
C THR A 67 -17.06 43.20 -12.71
N GLY A 68 -17.74 42.24 -13.32
CA GLY A 68 -17.77 42.04 -14.77
C GLY A 68 -17.18 40.73 -15.29
N PRO A 69 -17.76 40.13 -16.35
CA PRO A 69 -17.21 38.96 -17.01
C PRO A 69 -15.89 39.31 -17.74
N PRO A 70 -14.96 38.36 -17.92
CA PRO A 70 -13.75 38.58 -18.70
C PRO A 70 -14.14 39.01 -20.12
N SER A 71 -13.50 40.09 -20.57
CA SER A 71 -13.72 40.65 -21.90
C SER A 71 -13.18 39.70 -22.98
N GLY A 72 -14.07 38.93 -23.59
CA GLY A 72 -13.96 38.41 -24.97
C GLY A 72 -13.04 37.19 -25.21
N PRO A 73 -13.37 36.34 -26.20
CA PRO A 73 -12.48 35.29 -26.68
C PRO A 73 -11.24 35.87 -27.39
N PRO A 74 -10.11 35.16 -27.44
CA PRO A 74 -8.94 35.59 -28.19
C PRO A 74 -9.34 35.82 -29.66
N SER A 75 -9.00 37.00 -30.15
CA SER A 75 -9.27 37.39 -31.53
C SER A 75 -8.36 36.62 -32.48
N GLY A 76 -8.90 35.59 -33.13
CA GLY A 76 -8.42 35.08 -34.41
C GLY A 76 -7.66 33.74 -34.40
N PRO A 77 -7.88 32.86 -35.40
CA PRO A 77 -7.05 31.68 -35.63
C PRO A 77 -5.64 32.07 -36.11
N PRO A 78 -4.61 31.22 -35.90
CA PRO A 78 -3.28 31.48 -36.42
C PRO A 78 -3.33 31.65 -37.94
N SER A 79 -2.72 32.73 -38.40
CA SER A 79 -2.65 33.09 -39.81
C SER A 79 -1.69 32.13 -40.53
N GLY A 80 -2.25 31.11 -41.20
CA GLY A 80 -1.61 30.42 -42.32
C GLY A 80 -1.05 29.02 -42.05
N PRO A 81 -1.14 28.09 -43.01
CA PRO A 81 -0.46 26.80 -42.96
C PRO A 81 1.06 26.97 -43.15
N PRO A 82 1.89 26.05 -42.62
CA PRO A 82 3.33 26.04 -42.90
C PRO A 82 3.57 25.97 -44.40
N SER A 83 4.39 26.88 -44.90
CA SER A 83 4.80 26.94 -46.28
C SER A 83 5.81 25.82 -46.58
N GLY A 84 5.37 24.75 -47.23
CA GLY A 84 6.23 23.86 -48.03
C GLY A 84 6.51 22.47 -47.43
N PRO A 85 6.56 21.41 -48.27
CA PRO A 85 7.00 20.08 -47.85
C PRO A 85 8.52 20.04 -47.61
N PRO A 86 9.02 19.16 -46.72
CA PRO A 86 10.46 18.93 -46.59
C PRO A 86 11.01 18.41 -47.92
N SER A 87 12.07 19.04 -48.39
CA SER A 87 12.80 18.63 -49.59
C SER A 87 13.61 17.36 -49.30
N GLY A 88 13.25 16.27 -49.97
CA GLY A 88 14.18 15.18 -50.33
C GLY A 88 14.23 13.96 -49.39
N PRO A 89 14.28 12.72 -49.95
CA PRO A 89 14.58 11.52 -49.19
C PRO A 89 16.09 11.42 -48.86
N PRO A 90 16.47 10.78 -47.74
CA PRO A 90 17.88 10.54 -47.41
C PRO A 90 18.53 9.59 -48.44
N SER A 91 19.76 9.91 -48.83
CA SER A 91 20.58 9.10 -49.73
C SER A 91 20.83 7.69 -49.17
N ALA A 92 20.68 6.70 -50.05
CA ALA A 92 21.02 5.30 -49.77
C ALA A 92 22.53 5.12 -49.47
N PRO A 93 22.91 4.10 -48.68
CA PRO A 93 24.30 3.79 -48.36
C PRO A 93 25.05 3.18 -49.57
N PRO A 94 26.38 3.35 -49.68
CA PRO A 94 27.13 2.84 -50.81
C PRO A 94 27.26 1.31 -50.75
N ALA A 95 26.89 0.67 -51.85
CA ALA A 95 27.15 -0.73 -52.12
C ALA A 95 28.66 -1.00 -52.24
N SER A 96 29.15 -1.97 -51.47
CA SER A 96 30.48 -2.54 -51.58
C SER A 96 30.68 -3.18 -52.96
N LYS A 97 31.61 -2.65 -53.74
CA LYS A 97 32.15 -3.33 -54.92
C LYS A 97 33.22 -4.32 -54.46
N SER A 98 32.91 -5.59 -54.61
CA SER A 98 33.84 -6.70 -54.67
C SER A 98 34.56 -6.71 -56.03
N GLU A 99 35.89 -6.76 -56.01
CA GLU A 99 36.71 -7.37 -57.06
C GLU A 99 37.90 -8.12 -56.44
N PRO A 100 38.44 -9.15 -57.12
CA PRO A 100 39.13 -10.28 -56.51
C PRO A 100 40.66 -10.14 -56.61
N VAL A 101 41.39 -10.87 -55.74
CA VAL A 101 42.82 -11.16 -55.95
C VAL A 101 43.03 -12.67 -55.85
N GLU A 102 43.39 -13.28 -56.98
CA GLU A 102 43.90 -14.65 -57.09
C GLU A 102 45.42 -14.68 -56.84
N LYS A 103 45.87 -15.74 -56.12
CA LYS A 103 47.12 -16.52 -56.26
C LYS A 103 48.47 -15.79 -55.99
N ALA A 104 49.53 -16.40 -55.44
CA ALA A 104 49.92 -17.80 -55.29
C ALA A 104 50.97 -17.95 -54.15
N HIS A 105 50.99 -19.08 -53.45
CA HIS A 105 52.17 -19.94 -53.24
C HIS A 105 51.78 -21.27 -52.55
N GLU A 106 51.90 -22.36 -53.32
CA GLU A 106 52.21 -23.73 -52.88
C GLU A 106 53.61 -23.72 -52.22
N GLU A 107 54.01 -24.61 -51.31
CA GLU A 107 54.23 -26.05 -51.56
C GLU A 107 54.61 -26.80 -50.25
N GLU A 108 54.17 -28.08 -50.16
CA GLU A 108 54.71 -29.27 -49.44
C GLU A 108 54.85 -29.28 -47.88
N ALA A 109 54.19 -30.20 -47.13
CA ALA A 109 54.37 -31.67 -46.96
C ALA A 109 55.75 -32.03 -46.34
N GLU A 110 55.97 -32.88 -45.32
CA GLU A 110 55.24 -34.00 -44.68
C GLU A 110 55.95 -34.36 -43.30
N PRO A 111 55.78 -35.52 -42.60
CA PRO A 111 55.49 -35.61 -41.14
C PRO A 111 56.50 -36.43 -40.27
N VAL A 112 56.33 -36.46 -38.92
CA VAL A 112 56.98 -37.43 -37.98
C VAL A 112 56.09 -37.56 -36.70
N GLN A 113 55.38 -38.67 -36.43
CA GLN A 113 55.71 -39.86 -35.57
C GLN A 113 56.37 -39.53 -34.20
N ALA A 114 56.19 -40.20 -33.06
CA ALA A 114 55.26 -41.17 -32.47
C ALA A 114 55.69 -41.39 -30.97
N GLU A 115 54.73 -41.79 -30.10
CA GLU A 115 54.90 -42.50 -28.79
C GLU A 115 55.43 -41.75 -27.53
N PRO A 116 55.02 -42.13 -26.28
CA PRO A 116 54.75 -43.51 -25.81
C PRO A 116 53.52 -43.82 -24.90
N ALA A 117 53.28 -45.13 -24.79
CA ALA A 117 52.62 -45.99 -23.80
C ALA A 117 52.94 -45.68 -22.30
N GLU A 118 52.34 -46.20 -21.22
CA GLU A 118 51.17 -47.04 -20.85
C GLU A 118 51.14 -47.01 -19.30
N SER A 119 49.96 -47.06 -18.64
CA SER A 119 49.74 -47.79 -17.36
C SER A 119 48.25 -47.79 -16.95
N GLU A 120 47.67 -48.99 -16.88
CA GLU A 120 46.33 -49.49 -16.46
C GLU A 120 45.87 -49.16 -15.00
N PRO A 121 44.71 -49.64 -14.44
CA PRO A 121 43.53 -50.37 -15.02
C PRO A 121 42.10 -49.88 -14.61
N GLU A 122 41.10 -50.36 -15.39
CA GLU A 122 39.69 -50.76 -15.15
C GLU A 122 38.69 -50.02 -14.20
N PRO A 123 37.43 -49.83 -14.67
CA PRO A 123 36.23 -50.05 -13.87
C PRO A 123 35.36 -51.19 -14.44
N ALA A 124 34.80 -52.00 -13.54
CA ALA A 124 33.93 -53.14 -13.87
C ALA A 124 32.48 -52.72 -14.19
N GLU A 125 31.95 -53.41 -15.21
CA GLU A 125 30.55 -53.69 -15.64
C GLU A 125 29.53 -53.77 -14.49
N GLU A 126 28.22 -53.48 -14.60
CA GLU A 126 27.16 -53.65 -15.62
C GLU A 126 25.84 -53.05 -15.00
N PRO A 127 24.61 -53.17 -15.55
CA PRO A 127 24.07 -52.86 -16.87
C PRO A 127 22.86 -51.89 -16.82
N THR A 128 22.50 -51.35 -17.99
CA THR A 128 21.21 -50.75 -18.34
C THR A 128 20.06 -51.77 -18.37
N PRO A 129 18.79 -51.31 -18.26
CA PRO A 129 17.89 -51.55 -19.37
C PRO A 129 17.08 -50.32 -19.84
N GLU A 130 16.60 -50.47 -21.07
CA GLU A 130 15.86 -49.58 -21.97
C GLU A 130 14.36 -49.38 -21.58
N PRO A 131 13.60 -48.53 -22.31
CA PRO A 131 12.56 -47.68 -21.76
C PRO A 131 11.15 -48.29 -21.80
N GLU A 132 10.34 -47.98 -20.79
CA GLU A 132 8.89 -48.23 -20.81
C GLU A 132 8.11 -46.91 -20.83
N SER A 133 7.15 -46.88 -21.76
CA SER A 133 6.14 -45.87 -22.02
C SER A 133 5.39 -45.43 -20.76
N PRO A 134 4.98 -44.16 -20.64
CA PRO A 134 4.11 -43.75 -19.54
C PRO A 134 2.71 -44.32 -19.76
N ALA A 135 2.32 -45.24 -18.87
CA ALA A 135 0.93 -45.66 -18.72
C ALA A 135 0.09 -44.45 -18.26
N GLU A 136 -1.07 -44.29 -18.90
CA GLU A 136 -2.14 -43.40 -18.45
C GLU A 136 -2.50 -43.67 -16.99
N PRO A 137 -2.66 -42.65 -16.13
CA PRO A 137 -3.40 -42.83 -14.90
C PRO A 137 -4.90 -42.78 -15.20
N GLU A 138 -5.58 -43.90 -14.96
CA GLU A 138 -7.03 -43.94 -14.81
C GLU A 138 -7.52 -43.03 -13.66
N PRO A 139 -8.77 -42.56 -13.72
CA PRO A 139 -9.24 -41.40 -12.99
C PRO A 139 -9.39 -41.71 -11.52
N VAL A 140 -8.71 -40.95 -10.67
CA VAL A 140 -9.02 -40.90 -9.24
C VAL A 140 -10.31 -40.09 -9.12
N GLU A 141 -11.37 -40.73 -8.61
CA GLU A 141 -12.61 -40.05 -8.25
C GLU A 141 -12.29 -38.82 -7.39
N GLU A 142 -12.74 -37.68 -7.89
CA GLU A 142 -12.66 -36.38 -7.27
C GLU A 142 -13.54 -36.40 -6.01
N ALA A 143 -12.93 -36.62 -4.85
CA ALA A 143 -13.56 -36.30 -3.58
C ALA A 143 -13.73 -34.76 -3.53
N PRO A 144 -14.95 -34.25 -3.27
CA PRO A 144 -15.22 -32.82 -3.37
C PRO A 144 -14.39 -32.03 -2.36
N ALA A 145 -13.89 -30.90 -2.85
CA ALA A 145 -13.21 -29.87 -2.09
C ALA A 145 -14.01 -29.50 -0.83
N ALA A 146 -13.32 -29.49 0.31
CA ALA A 146 -13.85 -29.01 1.56
C ALA A 146 -14.20 -27.51 1.45
N GLU A 147 -15.47 -27.20 1.72
CA GLU A 147 -15.97 -25.85 1.96
C GLU A 147 -15.31 -25.24 3.22
N PRO A 148 -15.32 -23.90 3.37
CA PRO A 148 -14.78 -23.25 4.56
C PRO A 148 -15.61 -23.65 5.78
N ALA A 149 -14.96 -24.21 6.80
CA ALA A 149 -15.60 -24.65 8.03
C ALA A 149 -16.24 -23.47 8.78
N GLU A 150 -17.56 -23.55 8.98
CA GLU A 150 -18.29 -22.78 9.98
C GLU A 150 -17.71 -23.03 11.38
N GLU A 151 -17.56 -21.96 12.15
CA GLU A 151 -17.12 -21.97 13.53
C GLU A 151 -18.22 -22.62 14.41
N ALA A 152 -18.08 -23.92 14.65
CA ALA A 152 -19.01 -24.71 15.44
C ALA A 152 -18.81 -24.48 16.95
N THR A 153 -19.88 -24.07 17.63
CA THR A 153 -20.02 -24.11 19.09
C THR A 153 -19.82 -25.53 19.62
N PRO A 154 -19.04 -25.74 20.71
CA PRO A 154 -18.81 -27.08 21.23
C PRO A 154 -20.03 -27.60 22.02
N GLU A 155 -20.51 -28.78 21.65
CA GLU A 155 -21.38 -29.62 22.48
C GLU A 155 -20.58 -30.23 23.64
N PRO A 156 -21.15 -30.34 24.85
CA PRO A 156 -20.44 -30.95 25.97
C PRO A 156 -20.54 -32.48 25.95
N GLU A 157 -19.37 -33.12 25.95
CA GLU A 157 -19.18 -34.55 26.21
C GLU A 157 -19.61 -34.93 27.63
N SER A 158 -20.14 -36.14 27.75
CA SER A 158 -20.61 -36.78 28.97
C SER A 158 -19.42 -37.26 29.83
N PRO A 159 -19.34 -36.94 31.14
CA PRO A 159 -18.31 -37.53 32.00
C PRO A 159 -18.77 -38.85 32.61
N ALA A 160 -17.86 -39.82 32.56
CA ALA A 160 -17.88 -41.06 33.34
C ALA A 160 -17.59 -40.83 34.84
N GLU A 161 -17.92 -41.86 35.62
CA GLU A 161 -18.03 -42.00 37.09
C GLU A 161 -16.94 -41.37 37.99
N PRO A 162 -17.29 -40.94 39.23
CA PRO A 162 -16.34 -40.75 40.31
C PRO A 162 -16.41 -41.83 41.42
N GLU A 163 -15.23 -42.29 41.86
CA GLU A 163 -15.00 -43.02 43.13
C GLU A 163 -15.00 -42.06 44.36
N PRO A 164 -15.11 -42.58 45.60
CA PRO A 164 -15.89 -41.95 46.66
C PRO A 164 -15.09 -40.94 47.50
N VAL A 165 -15.74 -39.82 47.85
CA VAL A 165 -15.22 -38.87 48.84
C VAL A 165 -16.25 -38.64 49.96
N GLU A 166 -15.72 -38.87 51.15
CA GLU A 166 -16.15 -38.71 52.55
C GLU A 166 -17.46 -37.97 52.90
N GLU A 167 -18.12 -38.57 53.91
CA GLU A 167 -19.28 -38.11 54.65
C GLU A 167 -19.19 -36.63 55.07
N ALA A 168 -20.18 -35.84 54.63
CA ALA A 168 -20.60 -34.60 55.26
C ALA A 168 -22.13 -34.65 55.44
N PRO A 169 -22.66 -33.99 56.49
CA PRO A 169 -23.78 -34.50 57.26
C PRO A 169 -25.07 -34.49 56.46
N VAL A 170 -25.90 -35.49 56.74
CA VAL A 170 -27.31 -35.57 56.36
C VAL A 170 -27.98 -34.24 56.69
N VAL A 171 -28.15 -33.39 55.68
CA VAL A 171 -29.12 -32.30 55.74
C VAL A 171 -30.44 -32.97 55.45
N GLU A 172 -31.23 -33.13 56.51
CA GLU A 172 -32.63 -33.57 56.48
C GLU A 172 -33.33 -32.99 55.25
N GLU A 173 -34.02 -33.85 54.51
CA GLU A 173 -35.03 -33.46 53.54
C GLU A 173 -36.02 -32.49 54.19
N ARG A 174 -35.76 -31.19 54.04
CA ARG A 174 -36.84 -30.24 53.97
C ARG A 174 -37.31 -30.31 52.54
N SER A 175 -38.43 -30.98 52.34
CA SER A 175 -39.34 -30.72 51.23
C SER A 175 -39.66 -29.22 51.23
N GLY A 176 -38.77 -28.42 50.63
CA GLY A 176 -39.05 -27.04 50.33
C GLY A 176 -40.00 -27.07 49.15
N GLU A 177 -41.30 -26.97 49.42
CA GLU A 177 -42.26 -26.51 48.43
C GLU A 177 -41.62 -25.29 47.77
N VAL A 178 -41.34 -25.36 46.46
CA VAL A 178 -40.87 -24.19 45.72
C VAL A 178 -41.98 -23.16 45.89
N ASP A 179 -41.71 -22.10 46.66
CA ASP A 179 -42.73 -21.09 46.94
C ASP A 179 -43.30 -20.60 45.61
N GLN A 180 -44.62 -20.43 45.54
CA GLN A 180 -45.32 -19.98 44.33
C GLN A 180 -44.67 -18.70 43.75
N ALA A 181 -44.18 -17.83 44.64
CA ALA A 181 -43.45 -16.62 44.29
C ALA A 181 -42.12 -16.87 43.53
N THR A 182 -41.41 -17.97 43.79
CA THR A 182 -40.19 -18.32 43.05
C THR A 182 -40.50 -18.88 41.67
N LEU A 183 -41.60 -19.62 41.52
CA LEU A 183 -42.08 -20.11 40.23
C LEU A 183 -42.56 -18.96 39.33
N ASP A 184 -43.25 -17.96 39.91
CA ASP A 184 -43.71 -16.79 39.18
C ASP A 184 -42.52 -15.93 38.68
N ILE A 185 -41.47 -15.76 39.49
CA ILE A 185 -40.23 -15.06 39.07
C ILE A 185 -39.51 -15.81 37.95
N LEU A 186 -39.46 -17.15 37.99
CA LEU A 186 -38.85 -17.95 36.93
C LEU A 186 -39.63 -17.84 35.61
N ALA A 187 -40.96 -17.83 35.67
CA ALA A 187 -41.81 -17.64 34.50
C ALA A 187 -41.65 -16.24 33.89
N GLU A 188 -41.54 -15.19 34.73
CA GLU A 188 -41.22 -13.84 34.27
C GLU A 188 -39.84 -13.76 33.59
N LYS A 189 -38.84 -14.46 34.14
CA LYS A 189 -37.49 -14.55 33.57
C LYS A 189 -37.47 -15.32 32.26
N GLU A 190 -38.23 -16.40 32.14
CA GLU A 190 -38.39 -17.17 30.90
C GLU A 190 -39.06 -16.32 29.81
N ALA A 191 -40.12 -15.58 30.15
CA ALA A 191 -40.75 -14.65 29.21
C ALA A 191 -39.82 -13.49 28.80
N GLU A 192 -38.98 -13.00 29.72
CA GLU A 192 -37.96 -12.00 29.41
C GLU A 192 -36.86 -12.57 28.49
N LEU A 193 -36.42 -13.81 28.72
CA LEU A 193 -35.47 -14.50 27.84
C LEU A 193 -36.04 -14.73 26.44
N GLU A 194 -37.30 -15.15 26.33
CA GLU A 194 -37.98 -15.29 25.04
C GLU A 194 -38.05 -13.96 24.29
N ARG A 195 -38.35 -12.86 25.00
CA ARG A 195 -38.33 -11.51 24.42
C ARG A 195 -36.93 -11.13 23.93
N LEU A 196 -35.89 -11.38 24.73
CA LEU A 196 -34.50 -11.10 24.36
C LEU A 196 -34.04 -11.98 23.18
N HIS A 197 -34.50 -13.22 23.08
CA HIS A 197 -34.24 -14.09 21.93
C HIS A 197 -34.90 -13.56 20.66
N MET A 198 -36.15 -13.10 20.74
CA MET A 198 -36.82 -12.45 19.61
C MET A 198 -36.12 -11.15 19.20
N GLU A 199 -35.65 -10.36 20.15
CA GLU A 199 -34.90 -9.13 19.87
C GLU A 199 -33.53 -9.42 19.24
N ASN A 200 -32.78 -10.41 19.75
CA ASN A 200 -31.53 -10.86 19.13
C ASN A 200 -31.74 -11.39 17.71
N ALA A 201 -32.79 -12.18 17.47
CA ALA A 201 -33.12 -12.67 16.14
C ALA A 201 -33.41 -11.50 15.17
N ARG A 202 -34.16 -10.50 15.64
CA ARG A 202 -34.42 -9.27 14.86
C ARG A 202 -33.15 -8.48 14.58
N LEU A 203 -32.26 -8.33 15.57
CA LEU A 203 -30.98 -7.62 15.40
C LEU A 203 -30.09 -8.36 14.40
N ARG A 204 -29.98 -9.68 14.49
CA ARG A 204 -29.24 -10.50 13.52
C ARG A 204 -29.78 -10.30 12.10
N GLN A 205 -31.09 -10.34 11.92
CA GLN A 205 -31.70 -10.07 10.59
C GLN A 205 -31.42 -8.65 10.10
N SER A 206 -31.46 -7.66 10.99
CA SER A 206 -31.15 -6.27 10.66
C SER A 206 -29.68 -6.08 10.28
N VAL A 207 -28.77 -6.78 10.94
CA VAL A 207 -27.33 -6.75 10.64
C VAL A 207 -27.07 -7.39 9.29
N VAL A 208 -27.64 -8.57 9.00
CA VAL A 208 -27.50 -9.22 7.69
C VAL A 208 -27.99 -8.31 6.56
N GLY A 209 -29.18 -7.72 6.70
CA GLY A 209 -29.70 -6.78 5.70
C GLY A 209 -28.87 -5.50 5.57
N ALA A 210 -28.27 -5.01 6.65
CA ALA A 210 -27.34 -3.88 6.58
C ALA A 210 -26.05 -4.25 5.85
N THR A 211 -25.49 -5.44 6.11
CA THR A 211 -24.31 -5.95 5.42
C THR A 211 -24.54 -6.08 3.92
N GLU A 212 -25.67 -6.63 3.48
CA GLU A 212 -26.02 -6.73 2.05
C GLU A 212 -26.08 -5.36 1.35
N VAL A 213 -26.67 -4.35 2.01
CA VAL A 213 -26.76 -2.99 1.45
C VAL A 213 -25.39 -2.31 1.42
N ILE A 214 -24.56 -2.53 2.44
CA ILE A 214 -23.19 -2.00 2.50
C ILE A 214 -22.35 -2.64 1.40
N GLU A 215 -22.41 -3.96 1.23
CA GLU A 215 -21.67 -4.68 0.18
C GLU A 215 -22.08 -4.20 -1.21
N GLN A 216 -23.38 -3.98 -1.47
CA GLN A 216 -23.83 -3.42 -2.76
C GLN A 216 -23.37 -1.97 -3.01
N LEU A 217 -23.20 -1.18 -1.93
CA LEU A 217 -22.69 0.19 -2.01
C LEU A 217 -21.16 0.24 -2.15
N GLU A 218 -20.46 -0.68 -1.47
CA GLU A 218 -19.02 -0.79 -1.53
C GLU A 218 -18.57 -1.47 -2.83
N GLU A 219 -19.20 -2.55 -3.29
CA GLU A 219 -18.79 -3.28 -4.48
C GLU A 219 -19.83 -3.14 -5.62
N PRO A 220 -19.96 -1.94 -6.21
CA PRO A 220 -20.81 -1.80 -7.39
C PRO A 220 -20.22 -2.63 -8.54
N PRO A 221 -21.07 -3.28 -9.36
CA PRO A 221 -20.60 -4.01 -10.53
C PRO A 221 -19.92 -3.05 -11.51
N MET A 222 -18.62 -3.25 -11.72
CA MET A 222 -17.82 -2.37 -12.57
C MET A 222 -17.99 -2.74 -14.06
N PRO A 223 -18.24 -1.77 -14.95
CA PRO A 223 -18.24 -2.06 -16.38
C PRO A 223 -16.79 -2.28 -16.89
N PRO A 224 -16.60 -3.02 -18.00
CA PRO A 224 -15.29 -3.10 -18.64
C PRO A 224 -14.87 -1.73 -19.18
N LEU A 225 -13.57 -1.43 -19.12
CA LEU A 225 -13.00 -0.25 -19.77
C LEU A 225 -12.44 -0.64 -21.14
N VAL A 226 -12.68 0.20 -22.14
CA VAL A 226 -12.02 0.08 -23.45
C VAL A 226 -11.20 1.35 -23.69
N GLU A 227 -9.89 1.23 -23.71
CA GLU A 227 -8.95 2.33 -23.96
C GLU A 227 -8.00 1.92 -25.10
N ASP A 228 -7.91 2.70 -26.17
CA ASP A 228 -6.97 2.47 -27.29
C ASP A 228 -6.90 1.02 -27.85
N ASN A 229 -8.06 0.38 -28.03
CA ASN A 229 -8.22 -1.04 -28.46
C ASN A 229 -7.77 -2.09 -27.43
N ILE A 230 -7.45 -1.68 -26.21
CA ILE A 230 -7.22 -2.55 -25.06
C ILE A 230 -8.53 -2.62 -24.28
N VAL A 231 -8.99 -3.85 -24.02
CA VAL A 231 -10.16 -4.11 -23.20
C VAL A 231 -9.68 -4.54 -21.82
N ILE A 232 -9.97 -3.74 -20.80
CA ILE A 232 -9.72 -4.06 -19.40
C ILE A 232 -10.98 -4.73 -18.86
N PRO A 233 -10.91 -5.98 -18.41
CA PRO A 233 -12.09 -6.72 -17.99
C PRO A 233 -12.62 -6.19 -16.64
N PRO A 234 -13.91 -6.43 -16.34
CA PRO A 234 -14.57 -5.93 -15.14
C PRO A 234 -13.85 -6.29 -13.84
N TYR A 235 -13.35 -7.52 -13.73
CA TYR A 235 -12.70 -8.01 -12.51
C TYR A 235 -11.40 -7.26 -12.21
N VAL A 236 -10.60 -6.94 -13.24
CA VAL A 236 -9.40 -6.09 -13.07
C VAL A 236 -9.80 -4.71 -12.58
N VAL A 237 -10.84 -4.09 -13.18
CA VAL A 237 -11.31 -2.78 -12.72
C VAL A 237 -11.75 -2.84 -11.25
N SER A 238 -12.47 -3.88 -10.86
CA SER A 238 -12.88 -4.11 -9.48
C SER A 238 -11.68 -4.26 -8.53
N ASP A 239 -10.63 -4.98 -8.92
CA ASP A 239 -9.43 -5.16 -8.10
C ASP A 239 -8.72 -3.83 -7.81
N PHE A 240 -8.57 -2.97 -8.82
CA PHE A 240 -8.02 -1.62 -8.62
C PHE A 240 -8.87 -0.80 -7.63
N VAL A 241 -10.20 -0.85 -7.76
CA VAL A 241 -11.12 -0.08 -6.91
C VAL A 241 -11.11 -0.60 -5.47
N ARG A 242 -11.15 -1.93 -5.29
CA ARG A 242 -11.05 -2.59 -3.98
C ARG A 242 -9.75 -2.21 -3.29
N LEU A 243 -8.63 -2.36 -3.98
CA LEU A 243 -7.32 -2.05 -3.43
C LEU A 243 -7.18 -0.55 -3.12
N GLY A 244 -7.67 0.34 -3.98
CA GLY A 244 -7.63 1.78 -3.75
C GLY A 244 -8.31 2.22 -2.45
N ARG A 245 -9.40 1.56 -2.06
CA ARG A 245 -10.07 1.80 -0.76
C ARG A 245 -9.29 1.20 0.41
N GLN A 246 -8.77 -0.01 0.23
CA GLN A 246 -7.99 -0.69 1.27
C GLN A 246 -6.73 0.12 1.63
N LEU A 247 -6.00 0.62 0.64
CA LEU A 247 -4.78 1.41 0.87
C LEU A 247 -5.04 2.73 1.60
N ASP A 248 -6.18 3.39 1.36
CA ASP A 248 -6.56 4.63 2.07
C ASP A 248 -6.93 4.34 3.53
N ARG A 249 -7.66 3.24 3.79
CA ARG A 249 -8.00 2.76 5.14
C ARG A 249 -6.74 2.46 5.97
N GLU A 250 -5.70 1.92 5.33
CA GLU A 250 -4.43 1.59 5.98
C GLU A 250 -3.40 2.73 5.97
N HIS A 251 -3.76 3.89 5.42
CA HIS A 251 -2.90 5.08 5.35
C HIS A 251 -1.59 4.87 4.56
N LEU A 252 -1.57 3.91 3.65
CA LEU A 252 -0.46 3.71 2.71
C LEU A 252 -0.54 4.70 1.53
N VAL A 253 -1.75 5.16 1.22
CA VAL A 253 -2.01 6.24 0.26
C VAL A 253 -3.00 7.24 0.87
N ARG A 254 -3.10 8.44 0.30
CA ARG A 254 -4.10 9.41 0.70
C ARG A 254 -4.56 10.26 -0.46
N ALA A 255 -5.88 10.42 -0.60
CA ALA A 255 -6.49 11.21 -1.67
C ALA A 255 -5.99 10.80 -3.07
N THR A 256 -5.11 11.60 -3.68
CA THR A 256 -4.54 11.38 -5.03
C THR A 256 -3.06 10.96 -5.00
N MET A 257 -2.52 10.70 -3.81
CA MET A 257 -1.14 10.25 -3.63
C MET A 257 -1.06 8.75 -3.96
N GLY A 258 0.05 8.35 -4.57
CA GLY A 258 0.27 6.97 -4.99
C GLY A 258 -0.31 6.65 -6.36
N SER A 259 0.07 5.48 -6.85
CA SER A 259 -0.37 4.93 -8.12
C SER A 259 -0.40 3.40 -8.01
N LEU A 260 -1.34 2.79 -8.73
CA LEU A 260 -1.43 1.34 -8.84
C LEU A 260 -1.19 0.96 -10.29
N ALA A 261 -0.46 -0.13 -10.50
CA ALA A 261 -0.35 -0.71 -11.82
C ALA A 261 -0.18 -2.23 -11.75
N MET A 262 -0.56 -2.92 -12.83
CA MET A 262 -0.34 -4.35 -12.99
C MET A 262 -0.16 -4.69 -14.47
N ILE A 263 0.43 -5.86 -14.73
CA ILE A 263 0.42 -6.48 -16.04
C ILE A 263 -0.95 -7.09 -16.29
N HIS A 264 -1.52 -6.84 -17.47
CA HIS A 264 -2.83 -7.36 -17.84
C HIS A 264 -2.81 -8.89 -17.84
N PRO A 265 -3.70 -9.56 -17.08
CA PRO A 265 -3.65 -11.02 -16.88
C PRO A 265 -3.83 -11.81 -18.18
N GLU A 266 -4.68 -11.31 -19.08
CA GLU A 266 -4.95 -11.96 -20.38
C GLU A 266 -4.02 -11.48 -21.51
N GLN A 267 -3.25 -10.40 -21.29
CA GLN A 267 -2.40 -9.78 -22.32
C GLN A 267 -1.04 -9.41 -21.70
N PRO A 268 -0.10 -10.36 -21.57
CA PRO A 268 1.15 -10.22 -20.80
C PRO A 268 2.16 -9.15 -21.28
N GLY A 269 1.81 -8.31 -22.27
CA GLY A 269 2.61 -7.18 -22.74
C GLY A 269 1.94 -5.82 -22.54
N VAL A 270 0.80 -5.78 -21.83
CA VAL A 270 0.04 -4.55 -21.57
C VAL A 270 0.11 -4.21 -20.09
N MET A 271 0.49 -2.97 -19.78
CA MET A 271 0.41 -2.42 -18.44
C MET A 271 -0.92 -1.68 -18.27
N VAL A 272 -1.63 -1.98 -17.19
CA VAL A 272 -2.78 -1.23 -16.72
C VAL A 272 -2.36 -0.42 -15.51
N SER A 273 -2.71 0.87 -15.45
CA SER A 273 -2.39 1.75 -14.34
C SER A 273 -3.53 2.69 -14.02
N THR A 274 -3.57 3.19 -12.79
CA THR A 274 -4.38 4.35 -12.40
C THR A 274 -3.91 5.60 -13.15
N LYS A 275 -4.85 6.44 -13.57
CA LYS A 275 -4.59 7.74 -14.18
C LYS A 275 -4.03 8.74 -13.16
N HIS A 276 -3.35 9.75 -13.68
CA HIS A 276 -2.81 10.84 -12.90
C HIS A 276 -3.88 11.56 -12.07
N MET A 277 -3.56 11.85 -10.81
CA MET A 277 -4.38 12.63 -9.88
C MET A 277 -5.79 12.08 -9.68
N VAL A 278 -5.96 10.76 -9.81
CA VAL A 278 -7.22 10.12 -9.46
C VAL A 278 -7.32 9.90 -7.96
N THR A 279 -8.52 10.07 -7.41
CA THR A 279 -8.75 9.77 -6.00
C THR A 279 -8.87 8.26 -5.82
N LEU A 280 -7.80 7.61 -5.33
CA LEU A 280 -7.72 6.14 -5.18
C LEU A 280 -8.93 5.51 -4.45
N PRO A 281 -9.40 6.03 -3.29
CA PRO A 281 -10.56 5.44 -2.62
C PRO A 281 -11.91 5.66 -3.33
N ARG A 282 -11.94 6.49 -4.39
CA ARG A 282 -13.16 6.82 -5.15
C ARG A 282 -13.01 6.51 -6.64
N MET A 283 -12.17 5.54 -6.97
CA MET A 283 -11.93 5.13 -8.35
C MET A 283 -13.15 4.49 -9.00
N ASN A 284 -13.19 4.59 -10.32
CA ASN A 284 -14.12 3.87 -11.18
C ASN A 284 -13.43 3.40 -12.47
N GLU A 285 -14.17 2.84 -13.42
CA GLU A 285 -13.62 2.34 -14.68
C GLU A 285 -12.83 3.41 -15.46
N ARG A 286 -13.22 4.68 -15.35
CA ARG A 286 -12.58 5.79 -16.08
C ARG A 286 -11.29 6.25 -15.44
N SER A 287 -11.03 5.80 -14.21
CA SER A 287 -9.83 6.10 -13.43
C SER A 287 -8.59 5.36 -13.94
N LEU A 288 -8.73 4.40 -14.85
CA LEU A 288 -7.62 3.60 -15.36
C LEU A 288 -7.19 4.04 -16.76
N CYS A 289 -5.95 3.72 -17.10
CA CYS A 289 -5.37 3.81 -18.43
C CYS A 289 -4.54 2.55 -18.68
N ALA A 290 -4.34 2.21 -19.96
CA ALA A 290 -3.53 1.06 -20.33
C ALA A 290 -2.73 1.36 -21.58
N ALA A 291 -1.54 0.76 -21.69
CA ALA A 291 -0.73 0.79 -22.90
C ALA A 291 0.24 -0.40 -22.93
N PRO A 292 0.75 -0.78 -24.12
CA PRO A 292 1.79 -1.79 -24.23
C PRO A 292 3.07 -1.38 -23.50
N LEU A 293 3.78 -2.36 -22.92
CA LEU A 293 5.11 -2.16 -22.37
C LEU A 293 6.09 -1.70 -23.47
N GLY A 294 7.01 -0.80 -23.11
CA GLY A 294 7.98 -0.14 -23.98
C GLY A 294 7.38 0.96 -24.86
N SER A 295 6.09 1.28 -24.73
CA SER A 295 5.44 2.32 -25.53
C SER A 295 5.46 3.68 -24.85
N THR A 296 5.06 4.73 -25.58
CA THR A 296 4.88 6.07 -25.00
C THR A 296 3.73 6.06 -24.00
N SER A 297 3.87 6.80 -22.90
CA SER A 297 2.85 6.88 -21.86
C SER A 297 1.47 7.28 -22.44
N PRO A 298 0.39 6.56 -22.10
CA PRO A 298 -0.94 6.85 -22.59
C PRO A 298 -1.47 8.17 -22.02
N ARG A 299 -2.56 8.68 -22.60
CA ARG A 299 -3.16 9.93 -22.15
C ARG A 299 -3.66 9.82 -20.71
N GLY A 300 -3.17 10.72 -19.86
CA GLY A 300 -3.54 10.74 -18.44
C GLY A 300 -2.77 9.73 -17.59
N ALA A 301 -1.69 9.14 -18.11
CA ALA A 301 -0.77 8.34 -17.32
C ALA A 301 -0.19 9.14 -16.13
N PRO A 302 0.09 8.46 -14.99
CA PRO A 302 0.75 9.06 -13.84
C PRO A 302 2.20 9.48 -14.19
N PRO A 303 2.80 10.41 -13.42
CA PRO A 303 4.09 11.02 -13.76
C PRO A 303 5.24 10.00 -13.68
N ASP A 304 5.05 8.94 -12.91
CA ASP A 304 5.98 7.85 -12.67
C ASP A 304 5.66 6.60 -13.53
N TRP A 305 4.92 6.76 -14.62
CA TRP A 305 4.57 5.68 -15.55
C TRP A 305 5.76 4.77 -15.91
N HIS A 306 6.91 5.37 -16.27
CA HIS A 306 8.10 4.60 -16.63
C HIS A 306 8.76 3.89 -15.44
N ALA A 307 8.61 4.41 -14.22
CA ALA A 307 9.09 3.71 -13.03
C ALA A 307 8.21 2.48 -12.75
N LEU A 308 6.88 2.61 -12.85
CA LEU A 308 5.93 1.50 -12.73
C LEU A 308 6.23 0.41 -13.78
N GLU A 309 6.47 0.82 -15.02
CA GLU A 309 6.82 -0.05 -16.14
C GLU A 309 8.10 -0.86 -15.88
N VAL A 310 9.19 -0.20 -15.47
CA VAL A 310 10.47 -0.86 -15.18
C VAL A 310 10.35 -1.83 -14.00
N VAL A 311 9.64 -1.42 -12.96
CA VAL A 311 9.40 -2.23 -11.76
C VAL A 311 8.56 -3.47 -12.09
N LEU A 312 7.46 -3.31 -12.84
CA LEU A 312 6.61 -4.42 -13.28
C LEU A 312 7.34 -5.36 -14.23
N ALA A 313 8.11 -4.83 -15.19
CA ALA A 313 8.90 -5.64 -16.10
C ALA A 313 9.97 -6.45 -15.37
N SER A 314 10.58 -5.89 -14.32
CA SER A 314 11.56 -6.62 -13.50
C SER A 314 10.90 -7.78 -12.74
N VAL A 315 9.71 -7.54 -12.19
CA VAL A 315 8.98 -8.52 -11.38
C VAL A 315 8.37 -9.63 -12.24
N SER A 316 7.81 -9.29 -13.40
CA SER A 316 7.18 -10.25 -14.30
C SER A 316 8.17 -11.31 -14.79
N MET A 317 9.45 -10.96 -14.92
CA MET A 317 10.53 -11.90 -15.26
C MET A 317 10.78 -12.93 -14.16
N VAL A 318 10.54 -12.58 -12.90
CA VAL A 318 10.77 -13.46 -11.72
C VAL A 318 9.54 -14.29 -11.42
N THR A 319 8.34 -13.73 -11.58
CA THR A 319 7.06 -14.40 -11.32
C THR A 319 6.56 -15.23 -12.51
N GLY A 320 7.21 -15.11 -13.67
CA GLY A 320 6.81 -15.84 -14.88
C GLY A 320 5.63 -15.23 -15.63
N GLY A 321 5.36 -13.94 -15.44
CA GLY A 321 4.35 -13.18 -16.18
C GLY A 321 3.53 -12.23 -15.30
N PRO A 322 2.75 -12.73 -14.32
CA PRO A 322 1.90 -11.90 -13.48
C PRO A 322 2.72 -10.93 -12.64
N ALA A 323 2.41 -9.64 -12.67
CA ALA A 323 3.05 -8.66 -11.81
C ALA A 323 2.09 -7.52 -11.47
N ALA A 324 2.17 -7.04 -10.23
CA ALA A 324 1.48 -5.87 -9.73
C ALA A 324 2.44 -5.00 -8.91
N VAL A 325 2.18 -3.71 -8.90
CA VAL A 325 2.95 -2.71 -8.16
C VAL A 325 2.01 -1.71 -7.50
N ILE A 326 2.37 -1.34 -6.29
CA ILE A 326 1.73 -0.29 -5.50
C ILE A 326 2.80 0.75 -5.23
N HIS A 327 2.63 1.94 -5.78
CA HIS A 327 3.36 3.10 -5.33
C HIS A 327 2.62 3.69 -4.13
N MET A 328 3.19 3.47 -2.95
CA MET A 328 2.65 3.94 -1.68
C MET A 328 3.42 5.16 -1.17
N HIS A 329 2.72 6.02 -0.45
CA HIS A 329 3.25 7.21 0.23
C HIS A 329 3.08 7.07 1.75
N GLY A 330 3.47 5.91 2.29
CA GLY A 330 3.41 5.65 3.72
C GLY A 330 4.18 6.70 4.52
N PRO A 331 3.61 7.30 5.57
CA PRO A 331 4.23 8.42 6.28
C PRO A 331 5.56 8.05 6.93
N HIS A 332 5.70 6.84 7.47
CA HIS A 332 6.92 6.40 8.13
C HIS A 332 8.00 6.07 7.10
N THR A 333 7.65 5.36 6.02
CA THR A 333 8.58 5.08 4.92
C THR A 333 9.10 6.37 4.31
N THR A 334 8.20 7.31 4.01
CA THR A 334 8.55 8.61 3.43
C THR A 334 9.43 9.41 4.40
N ALA A 335 9.07 9.49 5.68
CA ALA A 335 9.85 10.23 6.68
C ALA A 335 11.24 9.63 6.91
N ALA A 336 11.33 8.30 7.07
CA ALA A 336 12.60 7.59 7.25
C ALA A 336 13.51 7.78 6.03
N SER A 337 12.94 7.72 4.82
CA SER A 337 13.70 7.88 3.59
C SER A 337 14.35 9.26 3.47
N CYS A 338 13.82 10.32 4.08
CA CYS A 338 14.39 11.67 4.03
C CYS A 338 15.77 11.79 4.71
N GLU A 339 16.19 10.80 5.49
CA GLU A 339 17.49 10.80 6.13
C GLU A 339 18.62 10.55 5.12
N LYS A 340 19.42 11.58 4.84
CA LYS A 340 20.44 11.59 3.78
C LYS A 340 21.43 10.42 3.82
N ASP A 341 21.82 9.96 5.00
CA ASP A 341 22.81 8.89 5.16
C ASP A 341 22.19 7.49 5.06
N LEU A 342 20.86 7.40 5.02
CA LEU A 342 20.14 6.14 4.87
C LEU A 342 20.00 5.80 3.38
N VAL A 343 20.80 4.84 2.93
CA VAL A 343 20.78 4.28 1.55
C VAL A 343 20.29 2.83 1.55
N LEU A 344 20.57 2.10 2.63
CA LEU A 344 20.15 0.73 2.85
C LEU A 344 19.61 0.63 4.27
N LEU A 345 18.44 0.02 4.41
CA LEU A 345 17.84 -0.32 5.69
C LEU A 345 17.57 -1.82 5.73
N THR A 346 18.00 -2.46 6.81
CA THR A 346 17.58 -3.83 7.14
C THR A 346 16.54 -3.71 8.26
N PRO A 347 15.32 -4.24 8.09
CA PRO A 347 14.31 -4.24 9.14
C PRO A 347 14.85 -4.80 10.44
N ILE A 348 14.33 -4.28 11.56
CA ILE A 348 14.75 -4.68 12.90
C ILE A 348 13.85 -5.80 13.41
N ASP A 349 12.58 -5.75 13.04
CA ASP A 349 11.57 -6.74 13.36
C ASP A 349 11.79 -8.05 12.59
N GLU A 350 11.37 -9.15 13.20
CA GLU A 350 11.61 -10.50 12.68
C GLU A 350 10.85 -10.75 11.38
N VAL A 351 9.62 -10.22 11.27
CA VAL A 351 8.78 -10.38 10.08
C VAL A 351 9.41 -9.71 8.87
N GLY A 352 9.82 -8.44 8.99
CA GLY A 352 10.50 -7.68 7.95
C GLY A 352 11.84 -8.30 7.54
N LYS A 353 12.63 -8.81 8.49
CA LYS A 353 13.87 -9.52 8.19
C LYS A 353 13.64 -10.76 7.32
N GLN A 354 12.61 -11.54 7.64
CA GLN A 354 12.30 -12.78 6.96
C GLN A 354 11.64 -12.58 5.59
N HIS A 355 10.71 -11.63 5.47
CA HIS A 355 9.84 -11.50 4.30
C HIS A 355 10.26 -10.38 3.33
N ILE A 356 10.80 -9.28 3.84
CA ILE A 356 11.26 -8.13 3.03
C ILE A 356 12.78 -8.20 2.78
N GLY A 357 13.56 -8.48 3.83
CA GLY A 357 15.02 -8.57 3.74
C GLY A 357 15.69 -7.20 3.72
N LYS A 358 16.08 -6.69 2.55
CA LYS A 358 16.83 -5.42 2.43
C LYS A 358 15.97 -4.38 1.74
N ILE A 359 15.84 -3.21 2.36
CA ILE A 359 15.14 -2.06 1.81
C ILE A 359 16.19 -1.09 1.26
N ILE A 360 16.24 -0.95 -0.06
CA ILE A 360 17.16 -0.02 -0.75
C ILE A 360 16.44 1.30 -1.02
N ILE A 361 17.11 2.40 -0.71
CA ILE A 361 16.61 3.77 -0.92
C ILE A 361 17.38 4.39 -2.08
N VAL A 362 16.63 4.81 -3.10
CA VAL A 362 17.15 5.44 -4.32
C VAL A 362 16.82 6.93 -4.28
N ASP A 363 17.77 7.73 -4.76
CA ASP A 363 17.60 9.17 -4.93
C ASP A 363 16.92 9.48 -6.28
N PRO A 364 15.86 10.31 -6.30
CA PRO A 364 15.28 10.74 -7.57
C PRO A 364 16.25 11.65 -8.32
N ASP A 365 16.47 11.36 -9.61
CA ASP A 365 17.28 12.18 -10.52
C ASP A 365 16.41 12.64 -11.71
N PRO A 366 15.84 13.85 -11.67
CA PRO A 366 15.04 14.39 -12.76
C PRO A 366 15.88 14.85 -13.96
N ASP A 367 17.19 15.07 -13.78
CA ASP A 367 18.08 15.50 -14.85
C ASP A 367 18.52 14.30 -15.72
N HIS A 368 18.63 13.11 -15.12
CA HIS A 368 18.99 11.85 -15.79
C HIS A 368 17.95 10.74 -15.53
N PRO A 369 16.76 10.82 -16.16
CA PRO A 369 15.67 9.88 -15.88
C PRO A 369 16.02 8.42 -16.23
N GLU A 370 16.80 8.18 -17.28
CA GLU A 370 17.22 6.82 -17.66
C GLU A 370 18.12 6.16 -16.61
N ASP A 371 19.07 6.92 -16.05
CA ASP A 371 19.95 6.43 -14.98
C ASP A 371 19.17 6.19 -13.69
N TYR A 372 18.21 7.05 -13.36
CA TYR A 372 17.29 6.84 -12.24
C TYR A 372 16.48 5.54 -12.40
N LEU A 373 15.87 5.32 -13.56
CA LEU A 373 15.10 4.10 -13.83
C LEU A 373 15.97 2.83 -13.71
N ARG A 374 17.20 2.87 -14.21
CA ARG A 374 18.16 1.76 -14.02
C ARG A 374 18.46 1.53 -12.54
N GLN A 375 18.70 2.59 -11.77
CA GLN A 375 18.95 2.47 -10.33
C GLN A 375 17.75 1.90 -9.58
N VAL A 376 16.52 2.27 -9.94
CA VAL A 376 15.29 1.69 -9.36
C VAL A 376 15.22 0.18 -9.62
N ALA A 377 15.50 -0.27 -10.84
CA ALA A 377 15.52 -1.70 -11.18
C ALA A 377 16.62 -2.47 -10.42
N GLU A 378 17.83 -1.91 -10.38
CA GLU A 378 18.96 -2.51 -9.66
C GLU A 378 18.70 -2.59 -8.15
N ALA A 379 18.14 -1.53 -7.56
CA ALA A 379 17.75 -1.47 -6.17
C ALA A 379 16.67 -2.50 -5.82
N LEU A 380 15.65 -2.64 -6.68
CA LEU A 380 14.60 -3.64 -6.51
C LEU A 380 15.18 -5.07 -6.53
N ASN A 381 16.10 -5.34 -7.45
CA ASN A 381 16.76 -6.64 -7.55
C ASN A 381 17.67 -6.92 -6.33
N GLN A 382 18.43 -5.92 -5.87
CA GLN A 382 19.26 -6.04 -4.67
C GLN A 382 18.44 -6.19 -3.38
N GLY A 383 17.23 -5.61 -3.34
CA GLY A 383 16.24 -5.71 -2.28
C GLY A 383 15.39 -6.98 -2.32
N GLY A 384 15.72 -7.96 -3.18
CA GLY A 384 15.03 -9.24 -3.21
C GLY A 384 13.65 -9.21 -3.89
N MET A 385 13.39 -8.24 -4.77
CA MET A 385 12.15 -8.14 -5.56
C MET A 385 10.89 -8.04 -4.69
N ARG A 386 10.93 -7.17 -3.68
CA ARG A 386 9.81 -6.91 -2.76
C ARG A 386 9.39 -5.45 -2.74
N CYS A 387 10.37 -4.56 -2.60
CA CYS A 387 10.13 -3.12 -2.66
C CYS A 387 11.39 -2.35 -3.03
N VAL A 388 11.19 -1.11 -3.44
CA VAL A 388 12.23 -0.08 -3.57
C VAL A 388 11.68 1.24 -3.06
N VAL A 389 12.46 1.95 -2.26
CA VAL A 389 12.06 3.22 -1.65
C VAL A 389 12.69 4.36 -2.44
N VAL A 390 11.89 5.38 -2.77
CA VAL A 390 12.37 6.60 -3.39
C VAL A 390 12.40 7.70 -2.34
N ARG A 391 13.58 8.30 -2.15
CA ARG A 391 13.81 9.30 -1.12
C ARG A 391 12.79 10.44 -1.20
N GLY A 392 12.05 10.63 -0.11
CA GLY A 392 11.06 11.70 0.04
C GLY A 392 9.81 11.56 -0.84
N ASN A 393 9.66 10.47 -1.58
CA ASN A 393 8.50 10.22 -2.45
C ASN A 393 7.70 8.99 -1.99
N GLY A 394 8.29 8.00 -1.32
CA GLY A 394 7.56 6.83 -0.84
C GLY A 394 8.21 5.55 -1.34
N ALA A 395 7.42 4.51 -1.62
CA ALA A 395 7.95 3.22 -2.03
C ALA A 395 7.12 2.54 -3.11
N TYR A 396 7.80 1.86 -4.01
CA TYR A 396 7.19 0.89 -4.92
C TYR A 396 7.27 -0.49 -4.27
N ALA A 397 6.13 -1.02 -3.85
CA ALA A 397 5.99 -2.39 -3.39
C ALA A 397 5.43 -3.27 -4.52
N VAL A 398 5.97 -4.47 -4.67
CA VAL A 398 5.67 -5.33 -5.83
C VAL A 398 5.25 -6.72 -5.43
N GLY A 399 4.51 -7.38 -6.31
CA GLY A 399 4.11 -8.79 -6.17
C GLY A 399 3.68 -9.37 -7.51
N ALA A 400 3.30 -10.65 -7.51
CA ALA A 400 2.65 -11.30 -8.64
C ALA A 400 1.23 -10.74 -8.88
N ASP A 401 0.57 -10.34 -7.80
CA ASP A 401 -0.76 -9.77 -7.75
C ASP A 401 -0.83 -8.63 -6.72
N PHE A 402 -1.99 -7.96 -6.67
CA PHE A 402 -2.21 -6.83 -5.79
C PHE A 402 -2.18 -7.18 -4.31
N ASP A 403 -2.60 -8.39 -3.91
CA ASP A 403 -2.61 -8.80 -2.51
C ASP A 403 -1.18 -9.02 -2.00
N GLN A 404 -0.30 -9.61 -2.83
CA GLN A 404 1.11 -9.73 -2.51
C GLN A 404 1.82 -8.37 -2.49
N ALA A 405 1.54 -7.51 -3.47
CA ALA A 405 2.11 -6.16 -3.48
C ALA A 405 1.66 -5.35 -2.25
N TRP A 406 0.41 -5.50 -1.85
CA TRP A 406 -0.16 -4.89 -0.65
C TRP A 406 0.50 -5.41 0.63
N ALA A 407 0.65 -6.73 0.78
CA ALA A 407 1.32 -7.32 1.93
C ALA A 407 2.75 -6.78 2.08
N ASN A 408 3.48 -6.67 0.96
CA ASN A 408 4.83 -6.09 0.95
C ASN A 408 4.81 -4.60 1.32
N ALA A 409 3.85 -3.83 0.82
CA ALA A 409 3.67 -2.41 1.17
C ALA A 409 3.44 -2.23 2.67
N ALA A 410 2.49 -2.97 3.24
CA ALA A 410 2.14 -2.91 4.67
C ALA A 410 3.32 -3.31 5.57
N MET A 411 4.03 -4.40 5.22
CA MET A 411 5.21 -4.85 5.98
C MET A 411 6.34 -3.81 5.94
N VAL A 412 6.61 -3.20 4.78
CA VAL A 412 7.65 -2.17 4.65
C VAL A 412 7.32 -0.95 5.51
N GLU A 413 6.08 -0.47 5.45
CA GLU A 413 5.64 0.68 6.25
C GLU A 413 5.75 0.38 7.76
N HIS A 414 5.35 -0.82 8.17
CA HIS A 414 5.47 -1.25 9.56
C HIS A 414 6.93 -1.33 10.03
N SER A 415 7.82 -1.95 9.25
CA SER A 415 9.25 -2.03 9.56
C SER A 415 9.90 -0.63 9.62
N MET A 416 9.52 0.28 8.72
CA MET A 416 9.99 1.67 8.72
C MET A 416 9.49 2.43 9.95
N GLN A 417 8.25 2.21 10.39
CA GLN A 417 7.72 2.76 11.63
C GLN A 417 8.54 2.29 12.84
N ILE A 418 8.82 0.99 12.95
CA ILE A 418 9.63 0.43 14.03
C ILE A 418 11.03 1.05 14.04
N HIS A 419 11.64 1.21 12.87
CA HIS A 419 12.96 1.85 12.75
C HIS A 419 12.96 3.29 13.25
N LEU A 420 11.95 4.10 12.88
CA LEU A 420 11.81 5.47 13.38
C LEU A 420 11.63 5.51 14.90
N LEU A 421 10.75 4.65 15.44
CA LEU A 421 10.51 4.57 16.88
C LEU A 421 11.76 4.14 17.64
N ALA A 422 12.50 3.15 17.12
CA ALA A 422 13.72 2.65 17.73
C ALA A 422 14.82 3.72 17.75
N ARG A 423 14.93 4.51 16.68
CA ARG A 423 15.82 5.68 16.64
C ARG A 423 15.39 6.77 17.60
N GLN A 424 14.11 7.10 17.67
CA GLN A 424 13.57 8.09 18.60
C GLN A 424 13.83 7.69 20.07
N ALA A 425 13.73 6.39 20.37
CA ALA A 425 14.03 5.82 21.67
C ALA A 425 15.54 5.65 21.95
N ASN A 426 16.43 5.97 21.00
CA ASN A 426 17.88 5.75 21.08
C ASN A 426 18.26 4.30 21.43
N LEU A 427 17.53 3.33 20.88
CA LEU A 427 17.86 1.91 21.05
C LEU A 427 19.18 1.60 20.33
N LYS A 428 20.02 0.78 20.96
CA LYS A 428 21.21 0.21 20.33
C LYS A 428 20.82 -1.14 19.74
N ILE A 429 20.80 -1.23 18.43
CA ILE A 429 20.26 -2.35 17.65
C ILE A 429 21.37 -3.05 16.91
#